data_AF-A0A942D3P7-F1
#
_entry.id   AF-A0A942D3P7-F1
#
_cell.length_a   1.000
_cell.length_b   1.000
_cell.length_c   1.000
_cell.angle_alpha   90.00
_cell.angle_beta   90.00
_cell.angle_gamma   90.00
#
_symmetry.space_group_name_H-M   'P 1'
#
loop_
_entity.id
_entity.type
_entity.pdbx_description
1 polymer ?
#
loop_
_entity_poly.entity_id
_entity_poly.type
_entity_poly.pdbx_seq_one_letter_code
_entity_poly.pdbx_strand_id
1 'polypeptide(L)' 'MFYCERCGSRFNETVAGASSTCPRCRDRDGVESTLRFRLFSRSALKVAGIEPQRTSRRPTENRG' A
#
# COMPACT_ATOMS: atom_id res chain seq x y z
N MET A 1 4.23 -0.53 -5.92
CA MET A 1 4.45 -1.82 -6.61
C MET A 1 3.70 -1.79 -7.92
N PHE A 2 4.31 -2.22 -9.02
CA PHE A 2 3.64 -2.28 -10.32
C PHE A 2 2.99 -3.64 -10.54
N TYR A 3 1.88 -3.70 -11.25
CA TYR A 3 1.20 -4.95 -11.59
C TYR A 3 0.59 -4.90 -12.99
N CYS A 4 0.51 -6.06 -13.63
CA CYS A 4 -0.18 -6.21 -14.91
C CYS A 4 -1.62 -6.65 -14.66
N GLU A 5 -2.59 -5.94 -15.24
CA GLU A 5 -4.02 -6.27 -15.11
C GLU A 5 -4.41 -7.55 -15.87
N ARG A 6 -3.70 -7.86 -16.96
CA ARG A 6 -3.98 -9.02 -17.82
C ARG A 6 -3.53 -10.35 -17.20
N CYS A 7 -2.30 -10.41 -16.71
CA CYS A 7 -1.72 -11.66 -16.19
C CYS A 7 -1.49 -11.67 -14.68
N GLY A 8 -1.81 -10.59 -13.98
CA GLY A 8 -1.66 -10.48 -12.52
C GLY A 8 -0.22 -10.45 -12.00
N SER A 9 0.78 -10.44 -12.91
CA SER A 9 2.19 -10.42 -12.52
C SER A 9 2.57 -9.10 -11.86
N ARG A 10 3.42 -9.16 -10.82
CA ARG A 10 3.87 -8.00 -10.04
C ARG A 10 5.32 -7.70 -10.35
N PHE A 11 5.65 -6.42 -10.42
CA PHE A 11 6.96 -5.91 -10.79
C PHE A 11 7.39 -4.79 -9.84
N ASN A 12 8.69 -4.70 -9.60
CA ASN A 12 9.29 -3.60 -8.86
C ASN A 12 9.39 -2.34 -9.74
N GLU A 13 9.82 -1.23 -9.14
CA GLU A 13 10.02 0.04 -9.82
C GLU A 13 11.03 -0.05 -10.97
N THR A 14 12.15 -0.74 -10.78
CA THR A 14 13.20 -0.86 -11.79
C THR A 14 12.68 -1.51 -13.07
N VAL A 15 11.92 -2.60 -12.95
CA VAL A 15 11.34 -3.29 -14.11
C VAL A 15 10.26 -2.45 -14.79
N ALA A 16 9.45 -1.72 -14.03
CA ALA A 16 8.42 -0.84 -14.58
C ALA A 16 8.99 0.46 -15.18
N GLY A 17 10.13 0.94 -14.69
CA GLY A 17 10.81 2.12 -15.20
C GLY A 17 11.52 1.86 -16.54
N ALA A 18 12.05 0.64 -16.72
CA ALA A 18 12.65 0.22 -18.00
C ALA A 18 11.60 -0.09 -19.08
N SER A 19 10.38 -0.48 -18.68
CA SER A 19 9.31 -0.86 -19.60
C SER A 19 7.95 -0.53 -18.99
N SER A 20 7.20 0.37 -19.63
CA SER A 20 5.82 0.69 -19.25
C SER A 20 4.84 -0.45 -19.55
N THR A 21 5.28 -1.44 -20.34
CA THR A 21 4.51 -2.63 -20.73
C THR A 21 4.99 -3.89 -20.00
N CYS A 22 4.06 -4.82 -19.77
CA CYS A 22 4.31 -6.07 -19.06
C CYS A 22 5.21 -7.00 -19.88
N PRO A 23 6.45 -7.26 -19.42
CA PRO A 23 7.39 -8.09 -20.18
C PRO A 23 6.88 -9.53 -20.33
N ARG A 24 6.12 -10.03 -19.35
CA ARG A 24 5.59 -11.41 -19.37
C ARG A 24 4.50 -11.62 -20.41
N CYS A 25 3.60 -10.64 -20.59
CA CYS A 25 2.57 -10.71 -21.64
C CYS A 25 3.18 -10.52 -23.03
N ARG A 26 4.21 -9.67 -23.13
CA ARG A 26 4.94 -9.45 -24.37
C ARG A 26 5.70 -10.71 -24.81
N ASP A 27 6.41 -11.34 -23.87
CA ASP A 27 7.21 -12.55 -24.13
C ASP A 27 6.33 -13.76 -24.46
N ARG A 28 5.25 -13.97 -23.69
CA ARG A 28 4.40 -15.16 -23.85
C ARG A 28 3.40 -15.06 -24.99
N ASP A 29 2.74 -13.91 -25.13
CA ASP A 29 1.58 -13.76 -26.04
C ASP A 29 1.84 -12.73 -27.15
N GLY A 30 2.97 -12.02 -27.14
CA GLY A 30 3.23 -10.91 -28.06
C GLY A 30 2.38 -9.66 -27.81
N VAL A 31 1.73 -9.55 -26.64
CA VAL A 31 0.79 -8.46 -26.34
C VAL A 31 1.38 -7.44 -25.40
N GLU A 32 1.24 -6.17 -25.77
CA GLU A 32 1.57 -5.03 -24.93
C GLU A 32 0.44 -4.73 -23.94
N SER A 33 0.63 -5.10 -22.68
CA SER A 33 -0.29 -4.75 -21.59
C SER A 33 0.38 -3.77 -20.65
N THR A 34 -0.27 -2.63 -20.35
CA THR A 34 0.29 -1.60 -19.48
C THR A 34 0.46 -2.08 -18.03
N LEU A 35 1.56 -1.69 -17.39
CA LEU A 35 1.77 -1.88 -15.96
C LEU A 35 1.08 -0.76 -15.17
N ARG A 36 0.25 -1.13 -14.20
CA ARG A 36 -0.39 -0.19 -13.26
C ARG A 36 0.41 -0.08 -11.98
N PHE A 37 0.53 1.13 -11.47
CA PHE A 37 1.12 1.37 -10.17
C PHE A 37 0.06 1.23 -9.08
N ARG A 38 0.31 0.35 -8.12
CA ARG A 38 -0.42 0.30 -6.85
C ARG A 38 0.47 0.92 -5.78
N LEU A 39 0.10 2.11 -5.29
CA LEU A 39 0.55 2.55 -3.99
C LEU A 39 -0.02 1.55 -2.99
N PHE A 40 0.86 0.79 -2.33
CA PHE A 40 0.46 0.22 -1.06
C PHE A 40 0.18 1.42 -0.16
N SER A 41 -1.09 1.69 0.15
CA SER A 41 -1.42 2.52 1.30
C SER A 41 -0.83 1.83 2.50
N ARG A 42 0.35 2.30 2.92
CA ARG A 42 0.96 2.01 4.22
C ARG A 42 0.11 2.57 5.38
N SER A 43 -1.12 3.00 5.13
CA SER A 43 -2.20 3.24 6.07
C SER A 43 -2.91 1.92 6.39
N ALA A 44 -2.24 0.97 7.02
CA ALA A 44 -2.55 0.73 8.43
C ALA A 44 -1.28 0.49 9.26
N LEU A 45 -0.24 1.27 9.01
CA LEU A 45 0.70 1.62 10.07
C LEU A 45 -0.14 2.18 11.23
N LYS A 46 -0.45 1.31 12.20
CA LYS A 46 -0.57 1.60 13.62
C LYS A 46 0.70 2.31 14.09
N VAL A 47 1.00 3.47 13.53
CA VAL A 47 2.08 4.37 13.93
C VAL A 47 1.45 5.73 14.13
N ALA A 48 0.48 5.72 15.02
CA ALA A 48 0.45 6.73 16.06
C ALA A 48 0.24 5.91 17.33
N GLY A 49 1.31 5.67 18.09
CA GLY A 49 1.22 5.31 19.50
C GLY A 49 0.62 6.46 20.32
N ILE A 50 -0.38 7.14 19.78
CA ILE A 50 -1.30 7.97 20.52
C ILE A 50 -2.31 6.95 21.04
N GLU A 51 -1.93 6.30 22.14
CA GLU A 51 -2.91 5.79 23.06
C GLU A 51 -3.81 7.00 23.37
N PRO A 52 -5.11 6.98 23.01
CA PRO A 52 -5.99 8.03 23.49
C PRO A 52 -5.90 7.93 25.00
N GLN A 53 -5.28 8.93 25.64
CA GLN A 53 -5.32 9.05 27.09
C GLN A 53 -6.77 8.82 27.46
N ARG A 54 -7.07 7.71 28.12
CA ARG A 54 -8.30 7.62 28.88
C ARG A 54 -8.16 8.76 29.86
N THR A 55 -8.88 9.84 29.59
CA THR A 55 -9.13 10.91 30.53
C THR A 55 -9.72 10.24 31.77
N SER A 56 -8.85 9.81 32.69
CA SER A 56 -9.16 9.72 34.10
C SER A 56 -9.33 11.15 34.59
N ARG A 57 -10.42 11.76 34.14
CA ARG A 57 -10.97 12.99 34.68
C ARG A 57 -12.37 12.65 35.14
N ARG A 58 -12.45 12.15 36.37
CA ARG A 58 -13.35 12.78 37.32
C ARG A 58 -12.59 13.18 38.58
N PRO A 59 -12.93 14.34 39.14
CA PRO A 59 -12.07 15.12 40.02
C PRO A 59 -12.26 14.69 41.47
N THR A 60 -11.17 14.80 42.25
CA THR A 60 -11.09 15.39 43.59
C THR A 60 -12.34 15.26 44.50
N GLU A 61 -12.15 14.49 45.58
CA GLU A 61 -12.41 14.90 46.97
C GLU A 61 -13.78 15.51 47.31
N ASN A 62 -14.56 14.87 48.18
CA ASN A 62 -14.95 15.51 49.45
C ASN A 62 -15.58 14.54 50.46
N ARG A 63 -15.34 14.93 51.70
CA ARG A 63 -15.61 14.34 53.01
C ARG A 63 -17.09 14.42 53.38
N GLY A 64 -17.60 13.41 54.08
CA GLY A 64 -18.89 13.39 54.76
C GLY A 64 -18.94 12.23 55.73
#